data_AF-A0A4R3GLE4-F1
#
_entry.id   AF-A0A4R3GLE4-F1
#
_cell.length_a   1.000
_cell.length_b   1.000
_cell.length_c   1.000
_cell.angle_alpha   90.00
_cell.angle_beta   90.00
_cell.angle_gamma   90.00
#
_symmetry.space_group_name_H-M   'P 1'
#
loop_
_entity.id
_entity.type
_entity.pdbx_description
1 polymer ?
#
loop_
_entity_poly.entity_id
_entity_poly.type
_entity_poly.pdbx_seq_one_letter_code
_entity_poly.pdbx_strand_id
1 'polypeptide(L)'
;MAQDMITHNPHSTASIAGHPIHAMFVPFPIAFFVATFVCDLIFWRTGNTAWATGSLWLLGAGLVMAALAALAGLADVLGDVQIRSLQDLWLHAGGNVFVVVIELYNWYSRYVHAEAAVVPIGLVLSLAVVLILMFTGWKGWGMVYRHHVGVVFFTGTAGELADPATVGAFYFAAAEGEEYLWAFWRLGSLEELVATWPTRTPPEQAERARGWWRPTLDELRIARRDAKSRRRAKPRKRTDNSSGERTAESS
;
A
#
# COMPACT_ATOMS: atom_id res chain seq x y z
N MET A 1 34.92 18.00 20.09
CA MET A 1 34.98 16.85 19.17
C MET A 1 33.63 16.15 19.24
N ALA A 2 32.74 16.42 18.28
CA ALA A 2 31.42 15.80 18.20
C ALA A 2 31.38 15.00 16.91
N GLN A 3 31.16 13.69 17.05
CA GLN A 3 31.16 12.72 15.96
C GLN A 3 29.94 12.93 15.05
N ASP A 4 30.23 12.96 13.75
CA ASP A 4 29.31 13.09 12.64
C ASP A 4 28.43 11.83 12.54
N MET A 5 27.24 11.86 13.14
CA MET A 5 26.28 10.75 13.06
C MET A 5 25.51 10.86 11.75
N ILE A 6 26.11 10.36 10.68
CA ILE A 6 25.50 10.21 9.36
C ILE A 6 24.29 9.29 9.49
N THR A 7 23.09 9.86 9.53
CA THR A 7 21.82 9.13 9.40
C THR A 7 21.79 8.49 8.01
N HIS A 8 22.16 7.22 7.93
CA HIS A 8 22.00 6.43 6.71
C HIS A 8 20.51 6.26 6.44
N ASN A 9 20.09 6.65 5.24
CA ASN A 9 18.76 6.32 4.75
C ASN A 9 18.65 4.80 4.67
N PRO A 10 17.52 4.18 5.07
CA PRO A 10 17.37 2.74 4.95
C PRO A 10 17.42 2.34 3.47
N HIS A 11 18.46 1.59 3.12
CA HIS A 11 18.63 1.00 1.81
C HIS A 11 18.15 -0.45 1.88
N SER A 12 17.14 -0.80 1.07
CA SER A 12 16.75 -2.20 0.82
C SER A 12 18.00 -2.94 0.33
N THR A 13 18.48 -3.85 1.18
CA THR A 13 19.75 -4.59 1.01
C THR A 13 19.69 -5.51 -0.21
N ALA A 14 18.50 -5.80 -0.72
CA ALA A 14 18.25 -6.46 -1.99
C ALA A 14 17.45 -5.52 -2.91
N SER A 15 18.12 -4.50 -3.46
CA SER A 15 17.55 -3.62 -4.49
C SER A 15 18.34 -3.72 -5.79
N ILE A 16 17.64 -3.99 -6.89
CA ILE A 16 18.15 -3.77 -8.25
C ILE A 16 17.56 -2.44 -8.70
N ALA A 17 18.43 -1.48 -9.05
CA ALA A 17 18.05 -0.16 -9.57
C ALA A 17 17.11 0.69 -8.67
N GLY A 18 17.12 0.47 -7.35
CA GLY A 18 16.32 1.27 -6.40
C GLY A 18 14.86 0.83 -6.26
N HIS A 19 14.49 -0.33 -6.78
CA HIS A 19 13.19 -0.95 -6.59
C HIS A 19 13.30 -2.17 -5.66
N PRO A 20 12.44 -2.30 -4.62
CA PRO A 20 12.46 -3.45 -3.73
C PRO A 20 12.19 -4.73 -4.52
N ILE A 21 13.10 -5.69 -4.47
CA ILE A 21 13.00 -6.93 -5.27
C ILE A 21 11.75 -7.74 -4.85
N HIS A 22 11.37 -7.71 -3.57
CA HIS A 22 10.16 -8.38 -3.09
C HIS A 22 8.90 -7.87 -3.82
N ALA A 23 8.81 -6.58 -4.10
CA ALA A 23 7.65 -5.98 -4.77
C ALA A 23 7.51 -6.40 -6.24
N MET A 24 8.61 -6.84 -6.87
CA MET A 24 8.59 -7.36 -8.24
C MET A 24 8.07 -8.80 -8.31
N PHE A 25 8.28 -9.61 -7.28
CA PHE A 25 7.90 -11.03 -7.29
C PHE A 25 6.47 -11.29 -6.80
N VAL A 26 5.92 -10.44 -5.93
CA VAL A 26 4.56 -10.58 -5.37
C VAL A 26 3.43 -10.71 -6.42
N PRO A 27 3.45 -10.01 -7.59
CA PRO A 27 2.40 -10.17 -8.59
C PRO A 27 2.30 -11.57 -9.20
N PHE A 28 3.40 -12.33 -9.26
CA PHE A 28 3.42 -13.62 -9.94
C PHE A 28 2.61 -14.71 -9.21
N PRO A 29 2.79 -14.96 -7.90
CA PRO A 29 1.94 -15.90 -7.17
C PRO A 29 0.46 -15.53 -7.25
N ILE A 30 0.12 -14.24 -7.17
CA ILE A 30 -1.25 -13.76 -7.26
C ILE A 30 -1.85 -14.15 -8.62
N ALA A 31 -1.15 -13.85 -9.71
CA ALA A 31 -1.60 -14.20 -11.05
C ALA A 31 -1.78 -15.72 -11.22
N PHE A 32 -0.83 -16.52 -10.73
CA PHE A 32 -0.89 -17.97 -10.84
C PHE A 32 -2.01 -18.60 -10.02
N PHE A 33 -2.22 -18.18 -8.76
CA PHE A 33 -3.31 -18.72 -7.93
C PHE A 33 -4.70 -18.30 -8.43
N VAL A 34 -4.85 -17.07 -8.94
CA VAL A 34 -6.09 -16.63 -9.60
C VAL A 34 -6.34 -17.45 -10.88
N ALA A 35 -5.30 -17.69 -11.68
CA ALA A 35 -5.42 -18.52 -12.87
C ALA A 35 -5.78 -19.97 -12.53
N THR A 36 -5.23 -20.55 -11.46
CA THR A 36 -5.63 -21.87 -10.94
C THR A 36 -7.13 -21.91 -10.66
N PHE A 37 -7.67 -20.93 -9.94
CA PHE A 37 -9.11 -20.88 -9.65
C PHE A 37 -9.96 -20.82 -10.93
N VAL A 38 -9.52 -20.07 -11.95
CA VAL A 38 -10.19 -20.03 -13.26
C VAL A 38 -10.12 -21.39 -13.95
N CYS A 39 -8.96 -22.06 -13.95
CA CYS A 39 -8.83 -23.41 -14.49
C CYS A 39 -9.76 -24.40 -13.79
N ASP A 40 -9.88 -24.32 -12.47
CA ASP A 40 -10.76 -25.20 -11.68
C ASP A 40 -12.23 -24.98 -12.02
N LEU A 41 -12.64 -23.73 -12.21
CA LEU A 41 -13.99 -23.39 -12.63
C LEU A 41 -14.30 -23.97 -14.02
N ILE A 42 -13.34 -23.87 -14.95
CA ILE A 42 -13.49 -24.44 -16.29
C ILE A 42 -13.51 -25.97 -16.22
N PHE A 43 -12.64 -26.59 -15.42
CA PHE A 43 -12.64 -28.04 -15.21
C PHE A 43 -13.97 -28.52 -14.62
N TRP A 44 -14.49 -27.85 -13.58
CA TRP A 44 -15.77 -28.18 -12.98
C TRP A 44 -16.93 -28.11 -13.99
N ARG A 45 -16.87 -27.17 -14.94
CA ARG A 45 -17.90 -27.00 -15.97
C ARG A 45 -17.76 -27.93 -17.16
N THR A 46 -16.53 -28.29 -17.54
CA THR A 46 -16.25 -28.99 -18.81
C THR A 46 -15.83 -30.44 -18.63
N GLY A 47 -15.35 -30.82 -17.45
CA GLY A 47 -14.74 -32.14 -17.19
C GLY A 47 -13.42 -32.37 -17.94
N ASN A 48 -12.89 -31.38 -18.66
CA ASN A 48 -11.68 -31.55 -19.48
C ASN A 48 -10.42 -31.53 -18.60
N THR A 49 -9.77 -32.69 -18.48
CA THR A 49 -8.59 -32.92 -17.63
C THR A 49 -7.38 -32.07 -18.00
N ALA A 50 -7.32 -31.48 -19.21
CA ALA A 50 -6.27 -30.53 -19.57
C ALA A 50 -6.22 -29.32 -18.61
N TRP A 51 -7.38 -28.85 -18.14
CA TRP A 51 -7.47 -27.76 -17.18
C TRP A 51 -7.02 -28.18 -15.78
N ALA A 52 -7.30 -29.43 -15.37
CA ALA A 52 -6.79 -29.99 -14.13
C ALA A 52 -5.24 -30.09 -14.16
N THR A 53 -4.66 -30.57 -15.27
CA THR A 53 -3.21 -30.59 -15.46
C THR A 53 -2.61 -29.18 -15.45
N GLY A 54 -3.23 -28.23 -16.17
CA GLY A 54 -2.77 -26.83 -16.18
C GLY A 54 -2.78 -26.20 -14.79
N SER A 55 -3.84 -26.44 -14.01
CA SER A 55 -3.96 -25.94 -12.63
C SER A 55 -2.86 -26.48 -11.70
N LEU A 56 -2.44 -27.75 -11.86
CA LEU A 56 -1.35 -28.35 -11.08
C LEU A 56 -0.02 -27.64 -11.34
N TRP A 57 0.29 -27.34 -12.61
CA TRP A 57 1.51 -26.61 -12.97
C TRP A 57 1.47 -25.16 -12.52
N LEU A 58 0.32 -24.49 -12.63
CA LEU A 58 0.13 -23.12 -12.13
C LEU A 58 0.34 -23.04 -10.62
N LEU A 59 -0.19 -24.00 -9.86
CA LEU A 59 0.05 -24.10 -8.42
C LEU A 59 1.54 -24.27 -8.09
N GLY A 60 2.22 -25.18 -8.79
CA GLY A 60 3.66 -25.38 -8.60
C GLY A 60 4.47 -24.12 -8.89
N ALA A 61 4.19 -23.45 -10.02
CA ALA A 61 4.84 -22.19 -10.37
C ALA A 61 4.51 -21.06 -9.36
N GLY A 62 3.26 -20.96 -8.92
CA GLY A 62 2.80 -20.05 -7.86
C GLY A 62 3.59 -20.21 -6.57
N LEU A 63 3.75 -21.45 -6.11
CA LEU A 63 4.50 -21.77 -4.89
C LEU A 63 5.99 -21.44 -5.01
N VAL A 64 6.62 -21.72 -6.16
CA VAL A 64 8.02 -21.34 -6.41
C VAL A 64 8.18 -19.82 -6.36
N MET A 65 7.30 -19.08 -7.04
CA MET A 65 7.35 -17.61 -7.02
C MET A 65 7.05 -17.04 -5.63
N ALA A 66 6.17 -17.68 -4.87
CA ALA A 66 5.84 -17.26 -3.51
C ALA A 66 7.04 -17.47 -2.57
N ALA A 67 7.77 -18.58 -2.74
CA ALA A 67 9.01 -18.83 -2.00
C ALA A 67 10.07 -17.76 -2.33
N LEU A 68 10.26 -17.42 -3.62
CA LEU A 68 11.18 -16.35 -4.03
C LEU A 68 10.77 -14.99 -3.44
N ALA A 69 9.47 -14.66 -3.46
CA ALA A 69 8.95 -13.44 -2.85
C ALA A 69 9.17 -13.42 -1.33
N ALA A 70 8.96 -14.55 -0.64
CA ALA A 70 9.18 -14.68 0.79
C ALA A 70 10.66 -14.52 1.17
N LEU A 71 11.57 -15.12 0.40
CA LEU A 71 13.02 -14.96 0.60
C LEU A 71 13.46 -13.51 0.42
N ALA A 72 12.96 -12.83 -0.61
CA ALA A 72 13.22 -11.41 -0.82
C ALA A 72 12.66 -10.55 0.32
N GLY A 73 11.42 -10.81 0.75
CA GLY A 73 10.80 -10.11 1.87
C GLY A 73 11.52 -10.33 3.21
N LEU A 74 12.04 -11.54 3.45
CA LEU A 74 12.83 -11.84 4.65
C LEU A 74 14.17 -11.09 4.62
N ALA A 75 14.83 -11.01 3.47
CA ALA A 75 16.05 -10.21 3.31
C ALA A 75 15.81 -8.72 3.61
N ASP A 76 14.66 -8.19 3.20
CA ASP A 76 14.27 -6.81 3.50
C ASP A 76 13.95 -6.58 4.99
N VAL A 77 13.34 -7.54 5.68
CA VAL A 77 13.01 -7.45 7.13
C VAL A 77 14.26 -7.66 8.02
N LEU A 78 15.24 -8.43 7.58
CA LEU A 78 16.50 -8.65 8.30
C LEU A 78 17.49 -7.49 8.10
N GLY A 79 17.37 -6.74 6.99
CA GLY A 79 18.22 -5.58 6.70
C GLY A 79 17.91 -4.34 7.53
N ASP A 80 16.72 -4.24 8.12
CA ASP A 80 16.28 -3.01 8.79
C ASP A 80 15.40 -3.25 10.04
N VAL A 81 15.91 -2.87 11.21
CA VAL A 81 15.29 -3.12 12.53
C VAL A 81 14.02 -2.28 12.73
N GLN A 82 13.86 -1.17 12.01
CA GLN A 82 12.74 -0.22 12.16
C GLN A 82 11.40 -0.71 11.58
N ILE A 83 11.43 -1.69 10.66
CA ILE A 83 10.25 -2.23 9.97
C ILE A 83 9.40 -3.13 10.91
N ARG A 84 9.96 -3.59 12.03
CA ARG A 84 9.34 -4.55 12.96
C ARG A 84 8.15 -4.01 13.75
N SER A 85 7.87 -2.71 13.71
CA SER A 85 6.86 -2.03 14.53
C SER A 85 5.47 -1.91 13.87
N LEU A 86 5.30 -2.33 12.62
CA LEU A 86 4.02 -2.23 11.91
C LEU A 86 3.19 -3.51 12.09
N GLN A 87 2.15 -3.44 12.93
CA GLN A 87 1.18 -4.52 13.12
C GLN A 87 0.51 -4.96 11.81
N ASP A 88 0.35 -4.03 10.86
CA ASP A 88 -0.17 -4.28 9.51
C ASP A 88 0.78 -5.12 8.63
N LEU A 89 2.10 -5.04 8.86
CA LEU A 89 3.08 -5.89 8.16
C LEU A 89 2.92 -7.36 8.57
N TRP A 90 2.69 -7.63 9.85
CA TRP A 90 2.52 -8.98 10.37
C TRP A 90 1.21 -9.63 9.91
N LEU A 91 0.13 -8.84 9.75
CA LEU A 91 -1.12 -9.33 9.16
C LEU A 91 -0.98 -9.64 7.66
N HIS A 92 -0.23 -8.82 6.91
CA HIS A 92 0.03 -9.07 5.49
C HIS A 92 0.96 -10.28 5.28
N ALA A 93 2.05 -10.35 6.03
CA ALA A 93 2.99 -11.47 6.00
C ALA A 93 2.33 -12.78 6.46
N GLY A 94 1.58 -12.74 7.57
CA GLY A 94 0.82 -13.90 8.07
C GLY A 94 -0.24 -14.39 7.10
N GLY A 95 -0.98 -13.47 6.46
CA GLY A 95 -1.96 -13.81 5.42
C GLY A 95 -1.33 -14.51 4.21
N ASN A 96 -0.17 -14.02 3.74
CA ASN A 96 0.53 -14.64 2.62
C ASN A 96 1.12 -16.02 2.98
N VAL A 97 1.63 -16.21 4.19
CA VAL A 97 2.06 -17.54 4.66
C VAL A 97 0.87 -18.51 4.66
N PHE A 98 -0.29 -18.06 5.13
CA PHE A 98 -1.50 -18.89 5.13
C PHE A 98 -1.92 -19.29 3.71
N VAL A 99 -1.88 -18.36 2.75
CA VAL A 99 -2.09 -18.66 1.32
C VAL A 99 -1.14 -19.75 0.83
N VAL A 100 0.17 -19.62 1.12
CA VAL A 100 1.17 -20.61 0.70
C VAL A 100 0.90 -21.99 1.29
N VAL A 101 0.51 -22.07 2.57
CA VAL A 101 0.19 -23.36 3.21
C VAL A 101 -1.03 -24.01 2.56
N ILE A 102 -2.09 -23.24 2.30
CA ILE A 102 -3.29 -23.75 1.62
C ILE A 102 -2.93 -24.24 0.21
N GLU A 103 -2.19 -23.45 -0.56
CA GLU A 103 -1.85 -23.83 -1.93
C GLU A 103 -0.84 -24.97 -2.01
N LEU A 104 0.03 -25.11 -1.01
CA LEU A 104 0.92 -26.27 -0.90
C LEU A 104 0.12 -27.56 -0.68
N TYR A 105 -0.88 -27.52 0.20
CA TYR A 105 -1.78 -28.65 0.40
C TYR A 105 -2.61 -28.93 -0.86
N ASN A 106 -3.14 -27.90 -1.52
CA ASN A 106 -3.91 -28.01 -2.76
C ASN A 106 -3.07 -28.66 -3.87
N TRP A 107 -1.84 -28.19 -4.05
CA TRP A 107 -0.88 -28.76 -5.00
C TRP A 107 -0.54 -30.22 -4.67
N TYR A 108 -0.23 -30.52 -3.41
CA TYR A 108 0.10 -31.87 -2.96
C TYR A 108 -1.08 -32.84 -3.15
N SER A 109 -2.30 -32.41 -2.80
CA SER A 109 -3.52 -33.20 -3.00
C SER A 109 -3.72 -33.55 -4.47
N ARG A 110 -3.52 -32.60 -5.38
CA ARG A 110 -3.58 -32.82 -6.83
C ARG A 110 -2.43 -33.66 -7.37
N TYR A 111 -1.25 -33.59 -6.75
CA TYR A 111 -0.13 -34.45 -7.10
C TYR A 111 -0.41 -35.93 -6.77
N VAL A 112 -1.09 -36.20 -5.64
CA VAL A 112 -1.39 -37.58 -5.20
C VAL A 112 -2.66 -38.14 -5.83
N HIS A 113 -3.71 -37.31 -5.94
CA HIS A 113 -5.05 -37.75 -6.34
C HIS A 113 -5.47 -37.24 -7.73
N ALA A 114 -4.57 -36.58 -8.46
CA ALA A 114 -4.80 -36.06 -9.81
C ALA A 114 -6.07 -35.19 -9.90
N GLU A 115 -6.87 -35.35 -10.95
CA GLU A 115 -8.08 -34.58 -11.19
C GLU A 115 -9.16 -34.75 -10.10
N ALA A 116 -9.15 -35.85 -9.34
CA ALA A 116 -10.12 -36.10 -8.28
C ALA A 116 -9.95 -35.13 -7.09
N ALA A 117 -8.78 -34.54 -6.91
CA ALA A 117 -8.55 -33.51 -5.89
C ALA A 117 -9.10 -32.13 -6.28
N VAL A 118 -9.36 -31.88 -7.56
CA VAL A 118 -9.76 -30.54 -8.04
C VAL A 118 -11.17 -30.19 -7.57
N VAL A 119 -12.13 -31.13 -7.64
CA VAL A 119 -13.52 -30.91 -7.22
C VAL A 119 -13.94 -31.97 -6.21
N PRO A 120 -14.58 -31.59 -5.08
CA PRO A 120 -14.96 -30.23 -4.69
C PRO A 120 -13.88 -29.48 -3.90
N ILE A 121 -12.94 -30.20 -3.28
CA ILE A 121 -12.06 -29.64 -2.25
C ILE A 121 -11.08 -28.62 -2.85
N GLY A 122 -10.37 -28.98 -3.93
CA GLY A 122 -9.39 -28.09 -4.57
C GLY A 122 -9.99 -26.75 -5.02
N LEU A 123 -11.19 -26.76 -5.60
CA LEU A 123 -11.92 -25.58 -6.04
C LEU A 123 -12.28 -24.65 -4.85
N VAL A 124 -12.71 -25.23 -3.73
CA VAL A 124 -13.02 -24.46 -2.50
C VAL A 124 -11.75 -23.84 -1.93
N LEU A 125 -10.63 -24.57 -1.92
CA LEU A 125 -9.34 -24.05 -1.46
C LEU A 125 -8.86 -22.89 -2.35
N SER A 126 -8.93 -23.05 -3.67
CA SER A 126 -8.55 -21.99 -4.62
C SER A 126 -9.46 -20.76 -4.51
N LEU A 127 -10.77 -20.94 -4.29
CA LEU A 127 -11.67 -19.82 -3.99
C LEU A 127 -11.27 -19.10 -2.69
N ALA A 128 -11.02 -19.85 -1.62
CA ALA A 128 -10.61 -19.30 -0.33
C ALA A 128 -9.32 -18.48 -0.47
N VAL A 129 -8.33 -18.98 -1.23
CA VAL A 129 -7.08 -18.27 -1.51
C VAL A 129 -7.33 -16.98 -2.27
N VAL A 130 -8.15 -16.99 -3.32
CA VAL A 130 -8.49 -15.76 -4.06
C VAL A 130 -9.12 -14.72 -3.15
N LEU A 131 -10.04 -15.13 -2.26
CA LEU A 131 -10.67 -14.22 -1.29
C LEU A 131 -9.66 -13.66 -0.27
N ILE A 132 -8.75 -14.50 0.22
CA ILE A 132 -7.67 -14.06 1.12
C ILE A 132 -6.76 -13.07 0.41
N LEU A 133 -6.33 -13.35 -0.83
CA LEU A 133 -5.48 -12.45 -1.62
C LEU A 133 -6.15 -11.11 -1.91
N MET A 134 -7.46 -11.10 -2.19
CA MET A 134 -8.22 -9.86 -2.32
C MET A 134 -8.21 -9.06 -1.00
N PHE A 135 -8.39 -9.74 0.14
CA PHE A 135 -8.37 -9.09 1.45
C PHE A 135 -6.98 -8.57 1.84
N THR A 136 -5.93 -9.37 1.68
CA THR A 136 -4.55 -8.98 2.00
C THR A 136 -4.04 -7.90 1.04
N GLY A 137 -4.44 -7.95 -0.23
CA GLY A 137 -4.18 -6.93 -1.24
C GLY A 137 -4.90 -5.61 -0.95
N TRP A 138 -6.17 -5.65 -0.55
CA TRP A 138 -6.91 -4.46 -0.09
C TRP A 138 -6.20 -3.79 1.08
N LYS A 139 -5.80 -4.56 2.10
CA LYS A 139 -5.08 -4.01 3.25
C LYS A 139 -3.72 -3.42 2.86
N GLY A 140 -2.99 -4.06 1.95
CA GLY A 140 -1.74 -3.52 1.39
C GLY A 140 -1.92 -2.19 0.66
N TRP A 141 -2.99 -2.04 -0.13
CA TRP A 141 -3.36 -0.77 -0.78
C TRP A 141 -3.67 0.32 0.25
N GLY A 142 -4.28 -0.06 1.37
CA GLY A 142 -4.49 0.79 2.53
C GLY A 142 -3.19 1.44 3.04
N MET A 143 -2.04 0.77 2.98
CA MET A 143 -0.75 1.33 3.43
C MET A 143 -0.15 2.32 2.42
N VAL A 144 -0.38 2.11 1.11
CA VAL A 144 0.03 3.05 0.06
C VAL A 144 -0.82 4.33 0.08
N TYR A 145 -2.10 4.22 0.49
CA TYR A 145 -3.02 5.35 0.62
C TYR A 145 -3.16 5.91 2.04
N ARG A 146 -2.64 5.27 3.10
CA ARG A 146 -2.75 5.80 4.49
C ARG A 146 -1.50 6.49 5.00
N HIS A 147 -0.36 6.37 4.32
CA HIS A 147 0.77 7.27 4.57
C HIS A 147 0.66 8.59 3.80
N HIS A 148 -0.56 9.16 3.72
CA HIS A 148 -0.74 10.60 3.54
C HIS A 148 -0.28 11.35 4.80
N VAL A 149 0.97 11.13 5.23
CA VAL A 149 1.71 12.14 5.99
C VAL A 149 2.00 13.26 4.99
N GLY A 150 0.96 14.03 4.70
CA GLY A 150 1.03 15.22 3.89
C GLY A 150 1.25 16.40 4.81
N VAL A 151 2.21 17.24 4.48
CA VAL A 151 2.32 18.54 5.15
C VAL A 151 1.15 19.38 4.69
N VAL A 152 0.22 19.63 5.61
CA VAL A 152 -0.97 20.46 5.38
C VAL A 152 -0.74 21.86 5.93
N PHE A 153 -1.39 22.83 5.30
CA PHE A 153 -1.46 24.21 5.76
C PHE A 153 -2.89 24.50 6.18
N PHE A 154 -3.05 24.98 7.40
CA PHE A 154 -4.32 25.47 7.88
C PHE A 154 -4.63 26.81 7.21
N THR A 155 -5.81 26.90 6.59
CA THR A 155 -6.26 28.09 5.85
C THR A 155 -7.25 28.93 6.64
N GLY A 156 -7.79 28.39 7.72
CA GLY A 156 -8.71 29.09 8.62
C GLY A 156 -9.38 28.15 9.60
N THR A 157 -10.14 28.71 10.53
CA THR A 157 -11.03 27.98 11.45
C THR A 157 -12.46 28.41 11.19
N ALA A 158 -13.43 27.52 11.45
CA ALA A 158 -14.85 27.85 11.30
C ALA A 158 -15.35 28.80 12.41
N GLY A 159 -14.56 29.02 13.46
CA GLY A 159 -14.90 29.86 14.61
C GLY A 159 -15.85 29.21 15.63
N GLU A 160 -16.43 28.06 15.29
CA GLU A 160 -17.31 27.27 16.16
C GLU A 160 -16.54 26.14 16.85
N LEU A 161 -16.84 25.93 18.14
CA LEU A 161 -16.35 24.77 18.89
C LEU A 161 -16.99 23.50 18.34
N ALA A 162 -16.17 22.50 18.08
CA ALA A 162 -16.61 21.19 17.66
C ALA A 162 -17.14 20.42 18.87
N ASP A 163 -18.37 19.94 18.75
CA ASP A 163 -19.01 19.10 19.76
C ASP A 163 -18.17 17.83 20.03
N PRO A 164 -17.71 17.58 21.27
CA PRO A 164 -16.91 16.42 21.61
C PRO A 164 -17.59 15.08 21.27
N ALA A 165 -18.93 14.99 21.33
CA ALA A 165 -19.64 13.77 20.95
C ALA A 165 -19.51 13.49 19.44
N THR A 166 -19.61 14.54 18.62
CA THR A 166 -19.37 14.46 17.17
C THR A 166 -17.92 14.12 16.84
N VAL A 167 -16.94 14.74 17.51
CA VAL A 167 -15.51 14.45 17.33
C VAL A 167 -15.21 12.98 17.67
N GLY A 168 -15.71 12.51 18.82
CA GLY A 168 -15.58 11.14 19.31
C GLY A 168 -16.20 10.09 18.38
N ALA A 169 -17.34 10.41 17.76
CA ALA A 169 -18.05 9.49 16.89
C ALA A 169 -17.39 9.32 15.51
N PHE A 170 -16.78 10.36 14.95
CA PHE A 170 -16.37 10.38 13.53
C PHE A 170 -14.86 10.55 13.28
N TYR A 171 -14.10 11.12 14.22
CA TYR A 171 -12.71 11.51 13.96
C TYR A 171 -11.71 10.80 14.86
N PHE A 172 -11.77 11.05 16.17
CA PHE A 172 -10.87 10.46 17.16
C PHE A 172 -11.49 10.56 18.56
N ALA A 173 -11.03 9.73 19.48
CA ALA A 173 -11.50 9.77 20.87
C ALA A 173 -11.20 11.15 21.47
N ALA A 174 -12.25 11.94 21.70
CA ALA A 174 -12.16 13.25 22.34
C ALA A 174 -11.69 13.06 23.78
N ALA A 175 -10.62 13.74 24.17
CA ALA A 175 -10.12 13.72 25.53
C ALA A 175 -11.02 14.56 26.43
N GLU A 176 -11.26 14.08 27.66
CA GLU A 176 -12.07 14.81 28.63
C GLU A 176 -11.42 16.15 28.98
N GLY A 177 -12.18 17.24 28.86
CA GLY A 177 -11.72 18.59 29.19
C GLY A 177 -10.97 19.32 28.07
N GLU A 178 -10.80 18.71 26.89
CA GLU A 178 -10.19 19.36 25.73
C GLU A 178 -11.24 20.02 24.82
N GLU A 179 -10.93 21.22 24.34
CA GLU A 179 -11.77 21.95 23.39
C GLU A 179 -11.30 21.73 21.95
N TYR A 180 -12.25 21.46 21.06
CA TYR A 180 -11.98 21.19 19.65
C TYR A 180 -12.56 22.29 18.77
N LEU A 181 -11.90 22.61 17.66
CA LEU A 181 -12.33 23.61 16.69
C LEU A 181 -12.28 23.02 15.29
N TRP A 182 -13.26 23.35 14.46
CA TRP A 182 -13.20 23.00 13.03
C TRP A 182 -12.15 23.85 12.32
N ALA A 183 -11.24 23.20 11.61
CA ALA A 183 -10.19 23.85 10.85
C ALA A 183 -10.24 23.44 9.38
N PHE A 184 -10.15 24.43 8.51
CA PHE A 184 -9.97 24.22 7.08
C PHE A 184 -8.48 24.09 6.79
N TRP A 185 -8.13 23.10 5.98
CA TRP A 185 -6.76 22.83 5.60
C TRP A 185 -6.65 22.45 4.14
N ARG A 186 -5.45 22.64 3.58
CA ARG A 186 -5.09 22.17 2.24
C ARG A 186 -3.68 21.60 2.20
N LEU A 187 -3.38 20.82 1.17
CA LEU A 187 -2.01 20.40 0.87
C LEU A 187 -1.13 21.63 0.56
N GLY A 188 0.09 21.62 1.08
CA GLY A 188 1.07 22.67 0.81
C GLY A 188 1.50 22.71 -0.66
N SER A 189 1.61 23.91 -1.22
CA SER A 189 2.24 24.09 -2.53
C SER A 189 3.74 23.81 -2.44
N LEU A 190 4.40 23.55 -3.57
CA LEU A 190 5.86 23.39 -3.58
C LEU A 190 6.57 24.62 -3.00
N GLU A 191 6.09 25.84 -3.29
CA GLU A 191 6.69 27.07 -2.76
C GLU A 191 6.56 27.14 -1.23
N GLU A 192 5.38 26.80 -0.70
CA GLU A 192 5.11 26.85 0.74
C GLU A 192 5.91 25.79 1.49
N LEU A 193 6.03 24.59 0.93
CA LEU A 193 6.85 23.53 1.51
C LEU A 193 8.33 23.89 1.53
N VAL A 194 8.81 24.67 0.55
CA VAL A 194 10.19 25.18 0.52
C VAL A 194 10.39 26.28 1.55
N ALA A 195 9.41 27.17 1.71
CA ALA A 195 9.44 28.27 2.68
C ALA A 195 9.28 27.82 4.14
N THR A 196 8.72 26.62 4.37
CA THR A 196 8.50 26.09 5.72
C THR A 196 9.81 25.74 6.39
N TRP A 197 10.00 26.26 7.60
CA TRP A 197 11.15 25.94 8.43
C TRP A 197 10.94 24.61 9.17
N PRO A 198 11.85 23.63 9.04
CA PRO A 198 11.72 22.34 9.72
C PRO A 198 11.93 22.45 11.22
N THR A 199 11.30 21.56 11.97
CA THR A 199 11.74 21.26 13.34
C THR A 199 13.02 20.43 13.30
N ARG A 200 13.95 20.72 14.22
CA ARG A 200 15.21 19.99 14.38
C ARG A 200 15.05 18.72 15.20
N THR A 201 14.03 18.68 16.05
CA THR A 201 13.74 17.57 16.94
C THR A 201 12.64 16.70 16.33
N PRO A 202 12.78 15.36 16.36
CA PRO A 202 11.69 14.45 16.04
C PRO A 202 10.48 14.67 16.97
N PRO A 203 9.26 14.33 16.53
CA PRO A 203 8.07 14.49 17.36
C PRO A 203 8.14 13.61 18.61
N GLU A 204 7.75 14.19 19.74
CA GLU A 204 7.65 13.48 21.02
C GLU A 204 6.50 12.47 21.01
N GLN A 205 6.48 11.53 21.96
CA GLN A 205 5.47 10.48 22.01
C GLN A 205 4.04 11.02 22.13
N ALA A 206 3.85 12.11 22.87
CA ALA A 206 2.57 12.81 22.96
C ALA A 206 2.14 13.42 21.62
N GLU A 207 3.08 13.96 20.84
CA GLU A 207 2.79 14.53 19.52
C GLU A 207 2.46 13.46 18.47
N ARG A 208 3.08 12.29 18.60
CA ARG A 208 2.73 11.12 17.78
C ARG A 208 1.36 10.58 18.15
N ALA A 209 1.05 10.53 19.44
CA ALA A 209 -0.26 10.08 19.94
C ALA A 209 -1.40 10.99 19.46
N ARG A 210 -1.19 12.31 19.40
CA ARG A 210 -2.20 13.26 18.86
C ARG A 210 -2.33 13.22 17.34
N GLY A 211 -1.42 12.55 16.63
CA GLY A 211 -1.47 12.36 15.16
C GLY A 211 -1.06 13.56 14.31
N TRP A 212 -0.63 14.68 14.91
CA TRP A 212 -0.21 15.89 14.21
C TRP A 212 1.06 16.46 14.82
N TRP A 213 2.08 16.76 14.04
CA TRP A 213 3.31 17.41 14.53
C TRP A 213 3.90 18.34 13.50
N ARG A 214 4.86 19.16 13.95
CA ARG A 214 5.63 20.00 13.03
C ARG A 214 6.61 19.11 12.26
N PRO A 215 6.65 19.21 10.93
CA PRO A 215 7.44 18.31 10.12
C PRO A 215 8.94 18.58 10.29
N THR A 216 9.69 17.49 10.35
CA THR A 216 11.15 17.48 10.29
C THR A 216 11.64 17.78 8.88
N LEU A 217 12.96 18.00 8.74
CA LEU A 217 13.57 18.27 7.44
C LEU A 217 13.36 17.12 6.43
N ASP A 218 13.43 15.87 6.90
CA ASP A 218 13.29 14.70 6.03
C ASP A 218 11.86 14.51 5.54
N GLU A 219 10.87 14.75 6.40
CA GLU A 219 9.45 14.78 6.03
C GLU A 219 9.16 15.88 4.99
N LEU A 220 9.74 17.09 5.17
CA LEU A 220 9.64 18.17 4.18
C LEU A 220 10.30 17.81 2.84
N ARG A 221 11.43 17.08 2.84
CA ARG A 221 12.10 16.65 1.59
C ARG A 221 11.20 15.71 0.79
N ILE A 222 10.55 14.76 1.44
CA ILE A 222 9.60 13.83 0.81
C ILE A 222 8.41 14.64 0.24
N ALA A 223 7.81 15.50 1.06
CA ALA A 223 6.67 16.33 0.64
C ALA A 223 6.99 17.23 -0.56
N ARG A 224 8.19 17.85 -0.58
CA ARG A 224 8.66 18.68 -1.72
C ARG A 224 8.82 17.85 -3.00
N ARG A 225 9.37 16.63 -2.89
CA ARG A 225 9.53 15.72 -4.04
C ARG A 225 8.18 15.37 -4.64
N ASP A 226 7.22 15.02 -3.79
CA ASP A 226 5.87 14.65 -4.23
C ASP A 226 5.11 15.84 -4.83
N ALA A 227 5.20 17.03 -4.21
CA ALA A 227 4.63 18.25 -4.77
C ALA A 227 5.23 18.59 -6.15
N LYS A 228 6.55 18.42 -6.33
CA LYS A 228 7.22 18.61 -7.63
C LYS A 228 6.75 17.60 -8.67
N SER A 229 6.55 16.34 -8.28
CA SER A 229 6.00 15.30 -9.16
C SER A 229 4.57 15.62 -9.60
N ARG A 230 3.68 15.97 -8.66
CA ARG A 230 2.29 16.37 -8.95
C ARG A 230 2.22 17.58 -9.90
N ARG A 231 3.11 18.56 -9.75
CA ARG A 231 3.21 19.71 -10.67
C ARG A 231 3.60 19.30 -12.09
N ARG A 232 4.46 18.29 -12.25
CA ARG A 232 4.87 17.76 -13.56
C ARG A 232 3.79 16.89 -14.20
N ALA A 233 3.05 16.13 -13.40
CA ALA A 233 1.98 15.24 -13.87
C ALA A 233 0.69 16.00 -14.26
N LYS A 234 0.53 17.27 -13.84
CA LYS A 234 -0.64 18.06 -14.21
C LYS A 234 -0.54 18.43 -15.71
N PRO A 235 -1.42 17.92 -16.59
CA PRO A 235 -1.37 18.22 -18.01
C PRO A 235 -1.51 19.73 -18.25
N ARG A 236 -0.86 20.23 -19.30
CA ARG A 236 -0.81 21.65 -19.70
C ARG A 236 -2.18 22.13 -20.20
N LYS A 237 -3.19 22.12 -19.34
CA LYS A 237 -4.57 22.56 -19.63
C LYS A 237 -4.67 24.08 -19.52
N ARG A 238 -3.90 24.81 -20.34
CA ARG A 238 -3.98 26.28 -20.44
C ARG A 238 -3.35 26.83 -21.73
N THR A 239 -3.69 26.28 -22.89
CA THR A 239 -3.36 26.90 -24.19
C THR A 239 -4.45 26.71 -25.27
N ASP A 240 -5.70 26.44 -24.90
CA ASP A 240 -6.77 26.23 -25.91
C ASP A 240 -8.04 27.06 -25.65
N ASN A 241 -7.96 28.13 -24.85
CA ASN A 241 -9.10 29.01 -24.58
C ASN A 241 -8.87 30.47 -24.99
N SER A 242 -7.91 30.73 -25.88
CA SER A 242 -7.65 32.08 -26.44
C SER A 242 -7.73 32.13 -27.97
N SER A 243 -8.19 31.04 -28.61
CA SER A 243 -8.38 30.91 -30.05
C SER A 243 -9.85 31.04 -30.47
N GLY A 244 -10.81 30.96 -29.53
CA GLY A 244 -12.25 30.96 -29.81
C GLY A 244 -12.96 32.32 -29.76
N GLU A 245 -12.30 33.39 -29.32
CA GLU A 245 -12.96 34.68 -29.01
C GLU A 245 -12.69 35.80 -30.04
N ARG A 246 -12.14 35.46 -31.22
CA ARG A 246 -11.78 36.46 -32.25
C ARG A 246 -12.63 36.45 -33.52
N THR A 247 -13.72 35.69 -33.59
CA THR A 247 -14.55 35.57 -34.82
C THR A 247 -16.00 35.99 -34.67
N ALA A 248 -16.36 36.78 -33.65
CA ALA A 248 -17.75 37.25 -33.44
C ALA A 248 -17.95 38.78 -33.57
N GLU A 249 -16.96 39.52 -34.11
CA GLU A 249 -17.11 40.94 -34.47
C GLU A 249 -16.65 41.15 -35.92
N SER A 250 -17.40 40.61 -36.89
CA SER A 250 -17.28 40.96 -38.31
C SER A 250 -18.39 40.25 -39.10
N SER A 251 -19.62 40.74 -39.01
CA SER A 251 -20.70 40.55 -39.99
C SER A 251 -21.77 41.60 -39.77
#